data_AF-A0A2E6H6Z5-F1
#
_entry.id   AF-A0A2E6H6Z5-F1
#
_cell.length_a   1.000
_cell.length_b   1.000
_cell.length_c   1.000
_cell.angle_alpha   90.00
_cell.angle_beta   90.00
_cell.angle_gamma   90.00
#
_symmetry.space_group_name_H-M   'P 1'
#
loop_
_entity.id
_entity.type
_entity.pdbx_description
1 polymer ?
#
loop_
_entity_poly.entity_id
_entity_poly.type
_entity_poly.pdbx_seq_one_letter_code
_entity_poly.pdbx_strand_id
1 'polypeptide(L)' 'MARKKFKKIYRYSCNLTGEEYKVTAEAKNPDELMSVKAYYEMNPEKDDRPEHIKIQLEQQEQ' A
#
# COMPACT_ATOMS: atom_id res chain seq x y z
N MET A 1 5.67 8.56 -35.66
CA MET A 1 6.52 8.07 -34.56
C MET A 1 5.87 8.42 -33.23
N ALA A 2 5.14 7.49 -32.60
CA ALA A 2 4.51 7.74 -31.31
C ALA A 2 5.59 7.94 -30.24
N ARG A 3 5.67 9.14 -29.64
CA ARG A 3 6.55 9.43 -28.49
C ARG A 3 6.12 8.52 -27.34
N LYS A 4 6.87 7.43 -27.08
CA LYS A 4 6.67 6.58 -25.90
C LYS A 4 6.79 7.48 -24.67
N LYS A 5 5.68 7.68 -23.96
CA LYS A 5 5.68 8.39 -22.67
C LYS A 5 6.47 7.52 -21.68
N PHE A 6 7.66 7.96 -21.30
CA PHE A 6 8.43 7.34 -20.22
C PHE A 6 7.63 7.50 -18.92
N LYS A 7 7.10 6.39 -18.41
CA LYS A 7 6.49 6.36 -17.08
C LYS A 7 7.62 6.16 -16.07
N LYS A 8 7.87 7.16 -15.22
CA LYS A 8 8.75 6.99 -14.06
C LYS A 8 8.07 6.02 -13.09
N ILE A 9 8.82 5.03 -12.61
CA ILE A 9 8.36 4.07 -11.62
C ILE A 9 9.26 4.26 -10.40
N TYR A 10 8.64 4.58 -9.28
CA TYR A 10 9.26 4.68 -7.97
C TYR A 10 9.03 3.37 -7.22
N ARG A 11 10.03 2.95 -6.46
CA ARG A 11 9.95 1.77 -5.60
C ARG A 11 10.14 2.22 -4.17
N TYR A 12 9.20 1.87 -3.32
CA TYR A 12 9.24 2.17 -1.89
C TYR A 12 9.08 0.89 -1.10
N SER A 13 9.84 0.75 -0.03
CA SER A 13 9.72 -0.34 0.95
C SER A 13 8.89 0.12 2.13
N CYS A 14 7.92 -0.70 2.56
CA CYS A 14 7.23 -0.49 3.83
C CYS A 14 8.19 -0.85 4.97
N ASN A 15 8.47 0.09 5.88
CA ASN A 15 9.40 -0.13 6.99
C ASN A 15 8.90 -1.16 8.02
N LEU A 16 7.58 -1.40 8.07
CA LEU A 16 6.95 -2.31 9.03
C LEU A 16 6.85 -3.74 8.49
N THR A 17 6.46 -3.90 7.23
CA THR A 17 6.21 -5.22 6.61
C THR A 17 7.35 -5.69 5.69
N GLY A 18 8.31 -4.82 5.37
CA GLY A 18 9.41 -5.12 4.44
C GLY A 18 8.96 -5.28 2.97
N GLU A 19 7.68 -5.04 2.68
CA GLU A 19 7.10 -5.20 1.35
C GLU A 19 7.49 -4.05 0.41
N GLU A 20 7.81 -4.39 -0.84
CA GLU A 20 8.14 -3.40 -1.87
C GLU A 20 6.93 -3.06 -2.75
N TYR A 21 6.59 -1.77 -2.81
CA TYR A 21 5.52 -1.23 -3.62
C TYR A 21 6.07 -0.40 -4.78
N LYS A 22 5.57 -0.69 -5.99
CA LYS A 22 5.92 0.06 -7.20
C LYS A 22 4.82 1.07 -7.49
N VAL A 23 5.14 2.35 -7.39
CA VAL A 23 4.19 3.44 -7.63
C VAL A 23 4.67 4.34 -8.76
N THR A 24 3.74 4.98 -9.45
CA THR A 24 4.05 5.91 -10.55
C THR A 24 4.06 7.37 -10.10
N ALA A 25 3.58 7.62 -8.87
CA ALA A 25 3.59 8.92 -8.22
C ALA A 25 4.74 8.98 -7.20
N GLU A 26 5.41 10.13 -7.16
CA GLU A 26 6.44 10.40 -6.16
C GLU A 26 5.79 10.66 -4.80
N ALA A 27 6.25 9.97 -3.76
CA ALA A 27 5.81 10.22 -2.41
C ALA A 27 6.57 11.43 -1.83
N LYS A 28 5.85 12.32 -1.13
CA LYS A 28 6.44 13.49 -0.48
C LYS A 28 7.38 13.09 0.67
N ASN A 29 6.96 12.10 1.46
CA ASN A 29 7.71 11.57 2.61
C ASN A 29 7.87 10.05 2.44
N PRO A 30 8.98 9.58 1.84
CA PRO A 30 9.22 8.16 1.62
C PRO A 30 9.45 7.37 2.91
N ASP A 31 10.00 7.98 3.96
CA ASP A 31 10.32 7.32 5.23
C ASP A 31 9.07 7.00 6.08
N GLU A 32 7.97 7.73 5.88
CA GLU A 32 6.70 7.52 6.59
C GLU A 32 5.75 6.57 5.85
N LEU A 33 6.17 6.01 4.71
CA LEU A 33 5.33 5.07 3.95
C LEU A 33 5.13 3.76 4.72
N MET A 34 3.86 3.44 4.92
CA MET A 34 3.40 2.20 5.53
C MET A 34 2.43 1.49 4.59
N SER A 35 2.39 0.16 4.68
CA SER A 35 1.41 -0.64 3.95
C SER A 35 0.00 -0.37 4.48
N VAL A 36 -1.00 -0.59 3.63
CA VAL A 36 -2.41 -0.39 4.01
C VAL A 36 -2.80 -1.29 5.19
N LYS A 37 -2.27 -2.53 5.23
CA LYS A 37 -2.47 -3.45 6.35
C LYS A 37 -1.93 -2.84 7.65
N ALA A 38 -0.67 -2.42 7.64
CA ALA A 38 -0.02 -1.84 8.82
C ALA A 38 -0.73 -0.56 9.33
N TYR A 39 -1.27 0.26 8.43
CA TYR A 39 -2.05 1.44 8.82
C TYR A 39 -3.29 1.07 9.65
N TYR A 40 -4.06 0.07 9.21
CA TYR A 40 -5.27 -0.36 9.90
C TYR A 40 -5.00 -1.19 11.16
N GLU A 41 -3.89 -1.94 11.21
CA GLU A 41 -3.43 -2.59 12.44
C GLU A 41 -3.14 -1.57 13.55
N MET A 42 -2.57 -0.41 13.18
CA MET A 42 -2.28 0.68 14.11
C MET A 42 -3.48 1.59 14.39
N ASN A 43 -4.48 1.63 13.49
CA ASN A 43 -5.66 2.49 13.59
C ASN A 43 -6.96 1.68 13.36
N PRO A 44 -7.30 0.73 14.25
CA PRO A 44 -8.47 -0.13 14.07
C PRO A 44 -9.80 0.64 14.08
N GLU A 45 -9.84 1.79 14.76
CA GLU A 45 -11.01 2.68 14.82
C GLU A 45 -11.35 3.36 13.48
N LYS A 46 -10.39 3.42 12.55
CA LYS A 46 -10.54 4.01 11.21
C LYS A 46 -10.73 2.97 10.12
N ASP A 47 -11.00 1.72 10.50
CA ASP A 47 -11.16 0.64 9.54
C ASP A 47 -12.52 0.70 8.83
N ASP A 48 -12.59 1.58 7.83
CA ASP A 48 -13.69 1.74 6.88
C ASP A 48 -13.67 0.70 5.75
N ARG A 49 -12.91 -0.40 5.87
CA ARG A 49 -12.91 -1.45 4.84
C ARG A 49 -14.31 -2.08 4.72
N PRO A 50 -14.82 -2.32 3.49
CA PRO A 50 -16.09 -3.01 3.29
C PRO A 50 -16.12 -4.40 3.94
N GLU A 51 -17.30 -4.85 4.39
CA GLU A 51 -17.45 -6.15 5.07
C GLU A 51 -16.90 -7.33 4.25
N HIS A 52 -17.11 -7.33 2.94
CA HIS A 52 -16.58 -8.38 2.06
C HIS A 52 -15.05 -8.46 2.05
N ILE A 53 -14.35 -7.34 2.27
CA ILE A 53 -12.89 -7.31 2.38
C ILE A 53 -12.45 -7.81 3.75
N LYS A 54 -13.16 -7.46 4.82
CA LYS A 54 -12.87 -7.94 6.18
C LYS A 54 -12.97 -9.46 6.25
N ILE A 55 -14.05 -10.02 5.72
CA ILE A 55 -14.27 -11.48 5.64
C ILE A 55 -13.16 -12.17 4.83
N GLN A 56 -12.74 -11.59 3.70
CA GLN A 56 -11.66 -12.15 2.88
C GLN A 56 -10.31 -12.17 3.62
N LEU A 57 -10.01 -11.11 4.40
CA LEU A 57 -8.78 -11.04 5.18
C LEU A 57 -8.78 -12.07 6.31
N GLU A 58 -9.91 -12.24 7.02
CA GLU A 58 -10.05 -13.28 8.04
C GLU A 58 -9.87 -14.69 7.47
N GLN A 59 -10.35 -14.94 6.25
CA GLN A 59 -10.17 -16.23 5.56
C GLN A 59 -8.73 -16.47 5.08
N GLN A 60 -7.95 -15.42 4.84
CA GLN A 60 -6.55 -15.52 4.42
C GLN A 60 -5.59 -15.75 5.60
N GLU A 61 -6.01 -15.41 6.82
CA GLU A 61 -5.22 -15.61 8.04
C GLU A 61 -5.46 -16.96 8.74
N GLN A 62 -6.44 -17.76 8.28
CA GLN A 62 -6.70 -19.15 8.70
C GLN A 62 -5.94 -20.17 7.83
#